data_AF-B4IRH2-F1
#
_entry.id   AF-B4IRH2-F1
#
_cell.length_a   1.000
_cell.length_b   1.000
_cell.length_c   1.000
_cell.angle_alpha   90.00
_cell.angle_beta   90.00
_cell.angle_gamma   90.00
#
_symmetry.space_group_name_H-M   'P 1'
#
loop_
_entity.id
_entity.type
_entity.pdbx_description
1 polymer ?
#
loop_
_entity_poly.entity_id
_entity_poly.type
_entity_poly.pdbx_seq_one_letter_code
_entity_poly.pdbx_strand_id
1 'polypeptide(L)'
;MVHHQKSEDPAAIAGLMKLLKQPASQTVRSESMTWLVPGNSSPIWSRRLRYNLEGRPRHQSDTRWREFDVEIENRLWSMWGGLHPRAPWFDSRVRGRQSLGCYVVACCAASIFRRLGDWTSKLLDAIVVNGDKYYRASVEYSQRWDQNLGPDEMSVQCDFQDIHFLVQMELVAFGHVYSAPASSSMSLLEALSYFFTRFQWGILECQERRLAFGFSSSHDGGYFLYDCSEWD
;
A
#
# COMPACT_ATOMS: atom_id res chain seq x y z
N MET A 1 -19.54 14.60 25.70
CA MET A 1 -20.30 13.35 25.48
C MET A 1 -19.29 12.22 25.53
N VAL A 2 -19.43 11.32 26.51
CA VAL A 2 -18.42 10.30 26.85
C VAL A 2 -18.30 9.30 25.70
N HIS A 3 -17.11 9.20 25.09
CA HIS A 3 -16.81 8.16 24.11
C HIS A 3 -16.85 6.80 24.82
N HIS A 4 -17.93 6.05 24.61
CA HIS A 4 -18.00 4.64 25.00
C HIS A 4 -17.12 3.84 24.04
N GLN A 5 -15.87 3.59 24.46
CA GLN A 5 -15.00 2.61 23.82
C GLN A 5 -15.60 1.24 24.12
N LYS A 6 -16.46 0.74 23.22
CA LYS A 6 -17.05 -0.60 23.35
C LYS A 6 -15.92 -1.62 23.31
N SER A 7 -15.89 -2.51 24.29
CA SER A 7 -14.86 -3.51 24.46
C SER A 7 -14.76 -4.39 23.22
N GLU A 8 -13.56 -4.46 22.67
CA GLU A 8 -13.13 -5.42 21.66
C GLU A 8 -13.57 -6.83 22.07
N ASP A 9 -14.12 -7.64 21.15
CA ASP A 9 -14.45 -9.04 21.42
C ASP A 9 -13.14 -9.84 21.57
N PRO A 10 -12.79 -10.27 22.80
CA PRO A 10 -11.51 -10.93 23.05
C PRO A 10 -11.41 -12.29 22.35
N ALA A 11 -12.53 -12.94 22.08
CA ALA A 11 -12.57 -14.25 21.44
C ALA A 11 -12.28 -14.16 19.93
N ALA A 12 -12.82 -13.13 19.25
CA ALA A 12 -12.52 -12.86 17.84
C ALA A 12 -11.04 -12.50 17.64
N ILE A 13 -10.50 -11.64 18.52
CA ILE A 13 -9.08 -11.29 18.51
C ILE A 13 -8.21 -12.54 18.77
N ALA A 14 -8.55 -13.36 19.77
CA ALA A 14 -7.82 -14.60 20.06
C ALA A 14 -7.84 -15.60 18.88
N GLY A 15 -8.97 -15.70 18.17
CA GLY A 15 -9.10 -16.52 16.96
C GLY A 15 -8.18 -16.04 15.83
N LEU A 16 -8.14 -14.74 15.58
CA LEU A 16 -7.24 -14.13 14.59
C LEU A 16 -5.77 -14.28 14.98
N MET A 17 -5.47 -14.09 16.26
CA MET A 17 -4.13 -14.28 16.79
C MET A 17 -3.64 -15.72 16.58
N LYS A 18 -4.52 -16.70 16.73
CA LYS A 18 -4.19 -18.10 16.44
C LYS A 18 -3.92 -18.32 14.94
N LEU A 19 -4.69 -17.71 14.05
CA LEU A 19 -4.50 -17.81 12.60
C LEU A 19 -3.18 -17.15 12.14
N LEU A 20 -2.87 -15.96 12.66
CA LEU A 20 -1.67 -15.21 12.30
C LEU A 20 -0.38 -15.83 12.86
N LYS A 21 -0.47 -16.65 13.91
CA LYS A 21 0.68 -17.39 14.46
C LYS A 21 0.87 -18.77 13.83
N GLN A 22 -0.12 -19.32 13.14
CA GLN A 22 0.05 -20.59 12.41
C GLN A 22 0.98 -20.39 11.22
N PRO A 23 1.97 -21.27 10.97
CA PRO A 23 2.84 -21.17 9.80
C PRO A 23 2.03 -21.06 8.51
N ALA A 24 2.54 -20.30 7.53
CA ALA A 24 1.80 -20.05 6.29
C ALA A 24 1.38 -21.38 5.66
N SER A 25 0.06 -21.59 5.55
CA SER A 25 -0.49 -22.77 4.88
C SER A 25 0.04 -22.82 3.44
N GLN A 26 0.45 -24.01 2.99
CA GLN A 26 0.85 -24.23 1.58
C GLN A 26 -0.32 -24.06 0.60
N THR A 27 -1.57 -24.10 1.09
CA THR A 27 -2.75 -23.82 0.27
C THR A 27 -3.17 -22.37 0.42
N VAL A 28 -3.08 -21.63 -0.68
CA VAL A 28 -3.60 -20.26 -0.79
C VAL A 28 -5.12 -20.33 -0.86
N ARG A 29 -5.81 -19.56 -0.03
CA ARG A 29 -7.29 -19.52 0.04
C ARG A 29 -7.75 -18.08 0.02
N SER A 30 -8.91 -17.83 -0.58
CA SER A 30 -9.53 -16.51 -0.50
C SER A 30 -9.73 -16.14 0.95
N GLU A 31 -9.40 -14.90 1.27
CA GLU A 31 -9.60 -14.36 2.60
C GLU A 31 -11.11 -14.34 2.94
N SER A 32 -11.45 -14.60 4.19
CA SER A 32 -12.83 -14.54 4.68
C SER A 32 -13.09 -13.19 5.37
N MET A 33 -14.28 -12.62 5.19
CA MET A 33 -14.70 -11.39 5.88
C MET A 33 -14.89 -11.56 7.40
N THR A 34 -14.70 -12.75 7.97
CA THR A 34 -14.96 -13.04 9.38
C THR A 34 -14.06 -12.29 10.36
N TRP A 35 -12.92 -11.77 9.89
CA TRP A 35 -12.03 -10.92 10.69
C TRP A 35 -12.40 -9.44 10.64
N LEU A 36 -13.30 -9.02 9.73
CA LEU A 36 -13.83 -7.66 9.72
C LEU A 36 -14.70 -7.52 10.98
N VAL A 37 -14.04 -7.14 12.07
CA VAL A 37 -14.64 -6.95 13.37
C VAL A 37 -15.81 -5.95 13.24
N PRO A 38 -16.94 -6.14 13.94
CA PRO A 38 -18.09 -5.23 13.84
C PRO A 38 -17.69 -3.76 14.06
N GLY A 39 -18.36 -2.86 13.36
CA GLY A 39 -17.98 -1.45 13.14
C GLY A 39 -17.25 -0.71 14.28
N ASN A 40 -16.20 0.02 13.87
CA ASN A 40 -15.35 0.98 14.61
C ASN A 40 -14.15 0.45 15.41
N SER A 41 -13.85 -0.85 15.43
CA SER A 41 -12.55 -1.31 15.92
C SER A 41 -11.50 -1.21 14.82
N SER A 42 -10.37 -0.58 15.13
CA SER A 42 -9.21 -0.56 14.25
C SER A 42 -8.70 -1.99 14.00
N PRO A 43 -8.25 -2.35 12.78
CA PRO A 43 -7.65 -3.65 12.56
C PRO A 43 -6.47 -3.86 13.52
N ILE A 44 -6.13 -5.10 13.82
CA ILE A 44 -5.13 -5.43 14.85
C ILE A 44 -3.70 -4.95 14.51
N TRP A 45 -3.41 -4.75 13.23
CA TRP A 45 -2.19 -4.11 12.72
C TRP A 45 -2.40 -2.61 12.44
N SER A 46 -3.50 -2.03 12.92
CA SER A 46 -3.73 -0.59 12.77
C SER A 46 -2.72 0.17 13.59
N ARG A 47 -2.17 1.18 12.95
CA ARG A 47 -1.15 2.04 13.53
C ARG A 47 -1.74 3.08 14.49
N ARG A 48 -3.08 3.21 14.55
CA ARG A 48 -3.79 3.95 15.61
C ARG A 48 -3.60 3.32 16.99
N LEU A 49 -3.18 2.06 17.03
CA LEU A 49 -2.82 1.37 18.26
C LEU A 49 -1.38 1.73 18.65
N ARG A 50 -1.10 1.93 19.95
CA ARG A 50 0.26 2.28 20.44
C ARG A 50 1.21 1.09 20.49
N TYR A 51 0.67 -0.12 20.53
CA TYR A 51 1.40 -1.36 20.69
C TYR A 51 1.00 -2.34 19.58
N ASN A 52 1.97 -3.11 19.10
CA ASN A 52 1.72 -4.19 18.15
C ASN A 52 1.02 -5.38 18.82
N LEU A 53 0.77 -6.44 18.05
CA LEU A 53 0.10 -7.65 18.53
C LEU A 53 0.80 -8.39 19.68
N GLU A 54 2.08 -8.12 19.89
CA GLU A 54 2.88 -8.72 20.97
C GLU A 54 3.04 -7.80 22.17
N GLY A 55 2.36 -6.64 22.17
CA GLY A 55 2.51 -5.65 23.23
C GLY A 55 3.81 -4.85 23.15
N ARG A 56 4.56 -4.94 22.04
CA ARG A 56 5.75 -4.11 21.83
C ARG A 56 5.33 -2.71 21.39
N PRO A 57 5.88 -1.63 21.98
CA PRO A 57 5.56 -0.28 21.56
C PRO A 57 6.02 -0.02 20.12
N ARG A 58 5.20 0.69 19.34
CA ARG A 58 5.56 1.17 18.00
C ARG A 58 6.45 2.42 18.10
N HIS A 59 7.19 2.71 17.02
CA HIS A 59 8.00 3.92 16.86
C HIS A 59 9.16 4.08 17.85
N GLN A 60 9.57 3.00 18.51
CA GLN A 60 10.76 2.99 19.36
C GLN A 60 11.90 2.32 18.61
N SER A 61 13.10 2.89 18.69
CA SER A 61 14.26 2.41 17.92
C SER A 61 14.70 1.00 18.32
N ASP A 62 14.44 0.59 19.56
CA ASP A 62 14.75 -0.73 20.12
C ASP A 62 13.77 -1.83 19.71
N THR A 63 12.56 -1.48 19.29
CA THR A 63 11.53 -2.43 18.83
C THR A 63 11.45 -2.55 17.31
N ARG A 64 12.19 -1.71 16.57
CA ARG A 64 12.22 -1.69 15.12
C ARG A 64 13.17 -2.71 14.52
N TRP A 65 12.83 -3.16 13.32
CA TRP A 65 13.76 -3.82 12.42
C TRP A 65 14.19 -2.83 11.35
N ARG A 66 15.41 -2.30 11.48
CA ARG A 66 15.91 -1.19 10.65
C ARG A 66 14.95 0.02 10.75
N GLU A 67 14.43 0.51 9.62
CA GLU A 67 13.48 1.62 9.56
C GLU A 67 12.01 1.17 9.69
N PHE A 68 11.75 -0.12 9.91
CA PHE A 68 10.41 -0.68 9.98
C PHE A 68 9.96 -0.97 11.41
N ASP A 69 8.72 -0.61 11.72
CA ASP A 69 8.00 -1.12 12.89
C ASP A 69 7.55 -2.58 12.61
N VAL A 70 7.81 -3.49 13.54
CA VAL A 70 7.40 -4.90 13.42
C VAL A 70 5.94 -5.03 13.86
N GLU A 71 5.01 -5.27 12.93
CA GLU A 71 3.58 -5.39 13.23
C GLU A 71 3.19 -6.82 13.62
N ILE A 72 3.72 -7.78 12.86
CA ILE A 72 3.56 -9.22 13.08
C ILE A 72 4.92 -9.85 12.78
N GLU A 73 5.55 -10.45 13.80
CA GLU A 73 6.88 -11.03 13.66
C GLU A 73 6.93 -12.05 12.50
N ASN A 74 7.96 -11.92 11.66
CA ASN A 74 8.17 -12.73 10.46
C ASN A 74 7.07 -12.66 9.38
N ARG A 75 6.16 -11.66 9.42
CA ARG A 75 5.03 -11.56 8.47
C ARG A 75 4.72 -10.17 7.98
N LEU A 76 4.67 -9.19 8.87
CA LEU A 76 4.21 -7.85 8.53
C LEU A 76 5.08 -6.82 9.23
N TRP A 77 5.57 -5.90 8.42
CA TRP A 77 6.36 -4.75 8.82
C TRP A 77 5.72 -3.50 8.22
N SER A 78 5.80 -2.39 8.94
CA SER A 78 5.29 -1.10 8.48
C SER A 78 6.37 -0.03 8.53
N MET A 79 6.31 0.93 7.62
CA MET A 79 7.21 2.09 7.56
C MET A 79 6.43 3.30 7.08
N TRP A 80 6.94 4.48 7.42
CA TRP A 80 6.32 5.75 7.12
C TRP A 80 7.28 6.78 6.56
N GLY A 81 6.80 7.53 5.57
CA GLY A 81 7.38 8.82 5.21
C GLY A 81 6.93 9.91 6.17
N GLY A 82 7.65 11.03 6.20
CA GLY A 82 7.23 12.26 6.87
C GLY A 82 6.42 13.20 5.97
N LEU A 83 6.31 12.93 4.67
CA LEU A 83 5.69 13.81 3.69
C LEU A 83 4.41 13.21 3.11
N HIS A 84 3.31 13.95 3.20
CA HIS A 84 2.03 13.56 2.63
C HIS A 84 1.71 14.40 1.36
N PRO A 85 1.04 13.85 0.32
CA PRO A 85 0.67 14.59 -0.90
C PRO A 85 -0.13 15.90 -0.69
N ARG A 86 -0.78 16.05 0.46
CA ARG A 86 -1.50 17.28 0.85
C ARG A 86 -0.65 18.30 1.60
N ALA A 87 0.65 18.06 1.77
CA ALA A 87 1.54 18.97 2.49
C ALA A 87 1.52 20.38 1.85
N PRO A 88 1.55 21.46 2.64
CA PRO A 88 1.49 22.84 2.12
C PRO A 88 2.61 23.24 1.16
N TRP A 89 3.73 22.49 1.16
CA TRP A 89 4.81 22.63 0.20
C TRP A 89 4.32 22.55 -1.25
N PHE A 90 3.46 21.58 -1.57
CA PHE A 90 3.06 21.29 -2.94
C PHE A 90 2.16 22.39 -3.54
N ASP A 91 2.26 22.59 -4.86
CA ASP A 91 1.47 23.59 -5.60
C ASP A 91 -0.03 23.39 -5.33
N SER A 92 -0.68 24.44 -4.80
CA SER A 92 -2.08 24.42 -4.40
C SER A 92 -3.04 24.00 -5.52
N ARG A 93 -2.65 24.15 -6.79
CA ARG A 93 -3.46 23.71 -7.93
C ARG A 93 -3.59 22.21 -7.97
N VAL A 94 -2.51 21.45 -7.74
CA VAL A 94 -2.50 19.97 -7.89
C VAL A 94 -2.44 19.21 -6.57
N ARG A 95 -2.14 19.90 -5.47
CA ARG A 95 -1.97 19.33 -4.13
C ARG A 95 -3.15 18.46 -3.72
N GLY A 96 -2.86 17.23 -3.30
CA GLY A 96 -3.82 16.20 -2.93
C GLY A 96 -4.36 15.35 -4.08
N ARG A 97 -4.04 15.67 -5.34
CA ARG A 97 -4.47 14.91 -6.54
C ARG A 97 -3.37 14.01 -7.11
N GLN A 98 -2.13 14.21 -6.68
CA GLN A 98 -0.96 13.54 -7.23
C GLN A 98 -0.75 12.08 -6.79
N SER A 99 -1.69 11.47 -6.06
CA SER A 99 -1.53 10.11 -5.52
C SER A 99 -1.26 9.07 -6.60
N LEU A 100 -1.91 9.17 -7.78
CA LEU A 100 -1.64 8.26 -8.90
C LEU A 100 -0.17 8.35 -9.34
N GLY A 101 0.38 9.57 -9.43
CA GLY A 101 1.80 9.77 -9.73
C GLY A 101 2.71 9.15 -8.66
N CYS A 102 2.36 9.29 -7.38
CA CYS A 102 3.10 8.66 -6.28
C CYS A 102 3.09 7.13 -6.38
N TYR A 103 1.95 6.52 -6.76
CA TYR A 103 1.84 5.06 -6.91
C TYR A 103 2.68 4.54 -8.08
N VAL A 104 2.69 5.25 -9.21
CA VAL A 104 3.58 4.92 -10.35
C VAL A 104 5.05 5.00 -9.93
N VAL A 105 5.44 6.09 -9.27
CA VAL A 105 6.82 6.28 -8.81
C VAL A 105 7.22 5.24 -7.76
N ALA A 106 6.30 4.78 -6.91
CA ALA A 106 6.57 3.69 -5.98
C ALA A 106 6.92 2.37 -6.70
N CYS A 107 6.23 2.06 -7.80
CA CYS A 107 6.58 0.91 -8.66
C CYS A 107 7.96 1.09 -9.31
N CYS A 108 8.28 2.29 -9.80
CA CYS A 108 9.63 2.61 -10.31
C CYS A 108 10.70 2.41 -9.23
N ALA A 109 10.47 2.94 -8.03
CA ALA A 109 11.38 2.80 -6.89
C ALA A 109 11.61 1.32 -6.53
N ALA A 110 10.54 0.50 -6.50
CA ALA A 110 10.65 -0.92 -6.21
C ALA A 110 11.45 -1.71 -7.27
N SER A 111 11.40 -1.28 -8.54
CA SER A 111 12.19 -1.89 -9.60
C SER A 111 13.70 -1.68 -9.44
N ILE A 112 14.11 -0.56 -8.84
CA ILE A 112 15.52 -0.21 -8.55
C ILE A 112 15.94 -0.77 -7.19
N PHE A 113 15.21 -0.41 -6.14
CA PHE A 113 15.48 -0.74 -4.74
C PHE A 113 14.83 -2.07 -4.37
N ARG A 114 15.28 -3.15 -5.02
CA ARG A 114 14.69 -4.49 -4.88
C ARG A 114 14.81 -5.04 -3.46
N ARG A 115 15.83 -4.65 -2.69
CA ARG A 115 15.93 -5.03 -1.27
C ARG A 115 14.97 -4.18 -0.45
N LEU A 116 13.77 -4.71 -0.19
CA LEU A 116 12.73 -3.98 0.54
C LEU A 116 13.20 -3.62 1.96
N GLY A 117 14.03 -4.44 2.58
CA GLY A 117 14.67 -4.13 3.86
C GLY A 117 15.57 -2.89 3.87
N ASP A 118 15.95 -2.34 2.72
CA ASP A 118 16.76 -1.12 2.60
C ASP A 118 15.89 0.14 2.38
N TRP A 119 14.57 -0.02 2.27
CA TRP A 119 13.68 1.13 2.17
C TRP A 119 13.81 1.97 3.44
N THR A 120 13.55 3.26 3.31
CA THR A 120 13.66 4.22 4.42
C THR A 120 12.52 5.22 4.36
N SER A 121 12.25 5.90 5.47
CA SER A 121 11.29 7.01 5.51
C SER A 121 11.59 8.07 4.43
N LYS A 122 12.88 8.37 4.22
CA LYS A 122 13.34 9.30 3.19
C LYS A 122 13.05 8.82 1.76
N LEU A 123 13.10 7.51 1.51
CA LEU A 123 12.71 6.95 0.21
C LEU A 123 11.22 7.15 -0.04
N LEU A 124 10.38 6.96 0.98
CA LEU A 124 8.93 7.20 0.88
C LEU A 124 8.65 8.69 0.60
N ASP A 125 9.34 9.60 1.27
CA ASP A 125 9.23 11.04 0.99
C ASP A 125 9.69 11.38 -0.43
N ALA A 126 10.78 10.76 -0.90
CA ALA A 126 11.26 10.92 -2.26
C ALA A 126 10.24 10.41 -3.29
N ILE A 127 9.51 9.32 -3.01
CA ILE A 127 8.42 8.84 -3.85
C ILE A 127 7.32 9.90 -3.94
N VAL A 128 6.94 10.53 -2.83
CA VAL A 128 5.90 11.59 -2.83
C VAL A 128 6.36 12.82 -3.62
N VAL A 129 7.60 13.28 -3.42
CA VAL A 129 8.15 14.43 -4.15
C VAL A 129 8.22 14.17 -5.65
N ASN A 130 8.72 13.01 -6.07
CA ASN A 130 8.83 12.68 -7.50
C ASN A 130 7.46 12.33 -8.09
N GLY A 131 6.53 11.77 -7.30
CA GLY A 131 5.14 11.58 -7.69
C GLY A 131 4.42 12.89 -8.01
N ASP A 132 4.63 13.94 -7.21
CA ASP A 132 4.14 15.30 -7.52
C ASP A 132 4.73 15.83 -8.84
N LYS A 133 6.04 15.71 -9.04
CA LYS A 133 6.69 16.16 -10.28
C LYS A 133 6.12 15.43 -11.50
N TYR A 134 6.02 14.11 -11.43
CA TYR A 134 5.49 13.28 -12.50
C TYR A 134 4.01 13.57 -12.78
N TYR A 135 3.20 13.77 -11.73
CA TYR A 135 1.80 14.15 -11.89
C TYR A 135 1.65 15.53 -12.55
N ARG A 136 2.45 16.53 -12.15
CA ARG A 136 2.43 17.85 -12.80
C ARG A 136 2.83 17.80 -14.26
N ALA A 137 3.88 17.06 -14.60
CA ALA A 137 4.25 16.83 -15.99
C ALA A 137 3.12 16.16 -16.79
N SER A 138 2.39 15.24 -16.16
CA SER A 138 1.22 14.58 -16.75
C SER A 138 0.02 15.53 -16.93
N VAL A 139 -0.22 16.43 -15.97
CA VAL A 139 -1.25 17.48 -16.08
C VAL A 139 -0.91 18.47 -17.19
N GLU A 140 0.36 18.86 -17.30
CA GLU A 140 0.87 19.70 -18.40
C GLU A 140 0.72 18.99 -19.76
N TYR A 141 1.06 17.71 -19.83
CA TYR A 141 0.91 16.91 -21.05
C TYR A 141 -0.56 16.76 -21.48
N SER A 142 -1.45 16.44 -20.55
CA SER A 142 -2.88 16.23 -20.82
C SER A 142 -3.70 17.53 -20.92
N GLN A 143 -3.14 18.66 -20.48
CA GLN A 143 -3.83 19.96 -20.35
C GLN A 143 -5.05 19.94 -19.41
N ARG A 144 -5.16 18.96 -18.50
CA ARG A 144 -6.29 18.78 -17.58
C ARG A 144 -6.00 19.26 -16.16
N TRP A 145 -5.98 20.58 -15.98
CA TRP A 145 -5.68 21.18 -14.68
C TRP A 145 -6.81 21.08 -13.66
N ASP A 146 -8.04 20.84 -14.07
CA ASP A 146 -9.26 20.86 -13.25
C ASP A 146 -9.75 19.46 -12.83
N GLN A 147 -9.16 18.39 -13.37
CA GLN A 147 -9.60 17.01 -13.15
C GLN A 147 -8.52 16.15 -12.49
N ASN A 148 -8.93 15.04 -11.88
CA ASN A 148 -8.01 13.99 -11.46
C ASN A 148 -7.62 13.18 -12.70
N LEU A 149 -6.32 12.96 -12.91
CA LEU A 149 -5.87 12.14 -14.02
C LEU A 149 -6.17 10.67 -13.76
N GLY A 150 -6.68 9.99 -14.78
CA GLY A 150 -6.72 8.53 -14.88
C GLY A 150 -5.42 7.95 -15.46
N PRO A 151 -5.26 6.61 -15.46
CA PRO A 151 -4.07 5.96 -15.99
C PRO A 151 -3.70 6.36 -17.43
N ASP A 152 -4.68 6.48 -18.31
CA ASP A 152 -4.47 6.80 -19.73
C ASP A 152 -4.03 8.26 -19.98
N GLU A 153 -4.14 9.11 -18.96
CA GLU A 153 -3.84 10.55 -19.05
C GLU A 153 -2.47 10.90 -18.45
N MET A 154 -1.79 9.91 -17.86
CA MET A 154 -0.47 10.08 -17.30
C MET A 154 0.60 10.09 -18.39
N SER A 155 1.66 10.87 -18.19
CA SER A 155 2.82 10.90 -19.09
C SER A 155 3.49 9.52 -19.17
N VAL A 156 3.91 9.09 -20.35
CA VAL A 156 4.70 7.86 -20.51
C VAL A 156 6.10 8.02 -19.89
N GLN A 157 6.62 9.24 -19.84
CA GLN A 157 7.94 9.53 -19.28
C GLN A 157 7.83 9.86 -17.79
N CYS A 158 8.47 9.03 -16.96
CA CYS A 158 8.54 9.21 -15.52
C CYS A 158 10.00 9.23 -15.07
N ASP A 159 10.39 10.25 -14.32
CA ASP A 159 11.73 10.35 -13.75
C ASP A 159 11.70 10.03 -12.27
N PHE A 160 12.66 9.20 -11.83
CA PHE A 160 12.88 8.97 -10.42
C PHE A 160 14.37 8.97 -10.12
N GLN A 161 14.80 9.98 -9.35
CA GLN A 161 16.23 10.31 -9.17
C GLN A 161 16.89 10.55 -10.54
N ASP A 162 18.02 9.91 -10.82
CA ASP A 162 18.77 10.05 -12.07
C ASP A 162 18.38 8.99 -13.13
N ILE A 163 17.23 8.33 -12.94
CA ILE A 163 16.76 7.25 -13.82
C ILE A 163 15.48 7.67 -14.52
N HIS A 164 15.50 7.53 -15.85
CA HIS A 164 14.38 7.81 -16.74
C HIS A 164 13.62 6.51 -17.05
N PHE A 165 12.32 6.50 -16.77
CA PHE A 165 11.42 5.38 -17.02
C PHE A 165 10.48 5.68 -18.19
N LEU A 166 10.18 4.64 -18.96
CA LEU A 166 9.01 4.59 -19.82
C LEU A 166 7.95 3.73 -19.14
N VAL A 167 6.89 4.38 -18.70
CA VAL A 167 5.79 3.76 -17.97
C VAL A 167 4.61 3.58 -18.91
N GLN A 168 4.15 2.34 -19.01
CA GLN A 168 2.89 2.00 -19.64
C GLN A 168 2.02 1.30 -18.60
N MET A 169 0.81 1.81 -18.40
CA MET A 169 -0.18 1.20 -17.53
C MET A 169 -1.20 0.47 -18.38
N GLU A 170 -1.58 -0.74 -17.96
CA GLU A 170 -2.63 -1.53 -18.60
C GLU A 170 -3.51 -2.20 -17.55
N LEU A 171 -4.79 -2.36 -17.87
CA LEU A 171 -5.70 -3.12 -17.02
C LEU A 171 -5.41 -4.61 -17.16
N VAL A 172 -4.79 -5.20 -16.14
CA VAL A 172 -4.39 -6.63 -16.14
C VAL A 172 -5.52 -7.53 -15.66
N ALA A 173 -6.24 -7.13 -14.61
CA ALA A 173 -7.32 -7.92 -14.02
C ALA A 173 -8.38 -6.99 -13.40
N PHE A 174 -9.63 -7.45 -13.38
CA PHE A 174 -10.76 -6.76 -12.77
C PHE A 174 -11.71 -7.76 -12.10
N GLY A 175 -12.36 -7.36 -11.02
CA GLY A 175 -13.31 -8.21 -10.31
C GLY A 175 -13.73 -7.64 -8.96
N HIS A 176 -14.00 -8.52 -8.01
CA HIS A 176 -14.45 -8.18 -6.67
C HIS A 176 -13.39 -8.53 -5.63
N VAL A 177 -13.33 -7.80 -4.51
CA VAL A 177 -12.43 -8.15 -3.40
C VAL A 177 -12.73 -9.56 -2.90
N TYR A 178 -14.01 -9.85 -2.70
CA TYR A 178 -14.54 -11.15 -2.34
C TYR A 178 -15.52 -11.63 -3.41
N SER A 179 -15.37 -12.88 -3.85
CA SER A 179 -16.31 -13.54 -4.77
C SER A 179 -16.67 -14.93 -4.25
N ALA A 180 -17.85 -15.41 -4.64
CA ALA A 180 -18.26 -16.78 -4.34
C ALA A 180 -17.41 -17.79 -5.14
N PRO A 181 -17.20 -19.01 -4.64
CA PRO A 181 -16.58 -20.08 -5.43
C PRO A 181 -17.28 -20.24 -6.78
N ALA A 182 -16.51 -20.33 -7.87
CA ALA A 182 -16.99 -20.43 -9.25
C ALA A 182 -17.78 -19.21 -9.79
N SER A 183 -17.55 -18.02 -9.24
CA SER A 183 -18.04 -16.76 -9.83
C SER A 183 -17.44 -16.52 -11.22
N SER A 184 -18.18 -15.81 -12.08
CA SER A 184 -17.69 -15.36 -13.39
C SER A 184 -16.69 -14.20 -13.30
N SER A 185 -16.56 -13.56 -12.13
CA SER A 185 -15.62 -12.48 -11.86
C SER A 185 -14.52 -12.94 -10.92
N MET A 186 -13.28 -12.49 -11.16
CA MET A 186 -12.14 -12.81 -10.30
C MET A 186 -12.32 -12.21 -8.90
N SER A 187 -11.95 -12.98 -7.87
CA SER A 187 -11.62 -12.47 -6.53
C SER A 187 -10.29 -11.71 -6.55
N LEU A 188 -10.00 -10.94 -5.49
CA LEU A 188 -8.68 -10.31 -5.33
C LEU A 188 -7.55 -11.36 -5.33
N LEU A 189 -7.76 -12.53 -4.72
CA LEU A 189 -6.77 -13.59 -4.72
C LEU A 189 -6.48 -14.10 -6.14
N GLU A 190 -7.53 -14.39 -6.91
CA GLU A 190 -7.38 -14.88 -8.29
C GLU A 190 -6.72 -13.82 -9.18
N ALA A 191 -7.13 -12.56 -9.03
CA ALA A 191 -6.56 -11.43 -9.76
C ALA A 191 -5.08 -11.22 -9.42
N LEU A 192 -4.68 -11.26 -8.14
CA LEU A 192 -3.27 -11.15 -7.73
C LEU A 192 -2.46 -12.34 -8.20
N SER A 193 -3.01 -13.56 -8.10
CA SER A 193 -2.35 -14.78 -8.57
C SER A 193 -2.10 -14.71 -10.07
N TYR A 194 -3.10 -14.27 -10.85
CA TYR A 194 -2.97 -14.04 -12.29
C TYR A 194 -1.96 -12.94 -12.60
N PHE A 195 -2.03 -11.80 -11.91
CA PHE A 195 -1.12 -10.66 -12.09
C PHE A 195 0.36 -11.07 -11.92
N PHE A 196 0.68 -11.77 -10.82
CA PHE A 196 2.05 -12.17 -10.52
C PHE A 196 2.62 -13.26 -11.44
N THR A 197 1.82 -13.82 -12.36
CA THR A 197 2.35 -14.70 -13.41
C THR A 197 3.17 -13.93 -14.46
N ARG A 198 2.95 -12.62 -14.61
CA ARG A 198 3.54 -11.80 -15.68
C ARG A 198 4.15 -10.49 -15.20
N PHE A 199 3.68 -9.95 -14.07
CA PHE A 199 4.07 -8.63 -13.59
C PHE A 199 4.60 -8.71 -12.15
N GLN A 200 5.56 -7.85 -11.83
CA GLN A 200 6.15 -7.78 -10.48
C GLN A 200 5.57 -6.65 -9.62
N TRP A 201 5.11 -5.57 -10.26
CA TRP A 201 4.70 -4.32 -9.60
C TRP A 201 3.49 -3.76 -10.33
N GLY A 202 2.50 -3.28 -9.58
CA GLY A 202 1.26 -2.76 -10.15
C GLY A 202 0.55 -1.80 -9.22
N ILE A 203 -0.57 -1.28 -9.72
CA ILE A 203 -1.48 -0.42 -8.96
C ILE A 203 -2.79 -1.19 -8.80
N LEU A 204 -3.23 -1.33 -7.56
CA LEU A 204 -4.54 -1.89 -7.23
C LEU A 204 -5.50 -0.73 -7.03
N GLU A 205 -6.61 -0.74 -7.76
CA GLU A 205 -7.71 0.20 -7.58
C GLU A 205 -8.94 -0.53 -7.03
N CYS A 206 -9.51 0.00 -5.95
CA CYS A 206 -10.76 -0.47 -5.40
C CYS A 206 -11.60 0.75 -5.02
N GLN A 207 -12.71 0.94 -5.75
CA GLN A 207 -13.52 2.16 -5.64
C GLN A 207 -12.65 3.40 -5.88
N GLU A 208 -12.68 4.39 -4.98
CA GLU A 208 -11.90 5.63 -5.09
C GLU A 208 -10.49 5.52 -4.47
N ARG A 209 -10.08 4.33 -4.03
CA ARG A 209 -8.78 4.09 -3.39
C ARG A 209 -7.84 3.36 -4.33
N ARG A 210 -6.58 3.79 -4.33
CA ARG A 210 -5.50 3.19 -5.11
C ARG A 210 -4.32 2.90 -4.20
N LEU A 211 -3.58 1.84 -4.52
CA LEU A 211 -2.39 1.42 -3.77
C LEU A 211 -1.37 0.87 -4.77
N ALA A 212 -0.09 1.18 -4.57
CA ALA A 212 0.96 0.50 -5.29
C ALA A 212 1.32 -0.79 -4.56
N PHE A 213 1.58 -1.87 -5.29
CA PHE A 213 1.95 -3.15 -4.70
C PHE A 213 2.94 -3.89 -5.59
N GLY A 214 3.58 -4.90 -5.02
CA GLY A 214 4.39 -5.80 -5.81
C GLY A 214 5.19 -6.79 -5.00
N PHE A 215 6.12 -7.48 -5.66
CA PHE A 215 6.93 -8.54 -5.09
C PHE A 215 8.40 -8.45 -5.51
N SER A 216 9.30 -8.53 -4.52
CA SER A 216 10.73 -8.68 -4.75
C SER A 216 11.24 -10.03 -4.27
N SER A 217 11.97 -10.73 -5.14
CA SER A 217 12.63 -12.01 -4.84
C SER A 217 14.02 -11.89 -4.19
N SER A 218 14.45 -10.68 -3.80
CA SER A 218 15.78 -10.49 -3.18
C SER A 218 15.86 -11.07 -1.75
N HIS A 219 17.07 -11.21 -1.20
CA HIS A 219 17.33 -11.81 0.13
C HIS A 219 16.53 -11.17 1.28
N ASP A 220 16.24 -9.87 1.21
CA ASP A 220 15.37 -9.13 2.15
C ASP A 220 14.14 -8.56 1.39
N GLY A 221 13.66 -9.33 0.42
CA GLY A 221 12.48 -9.02 -0.39
C GLY A 221 11.18 -9.51 0.25
N GLY A 222 10.15 -9.67 -0.56
CA GLY A 222 8.81 -10.02 -0.14
C GLY A 222 7.77 -9.22 -0.92
N TYR A 223 6.53 -9.28 -0.45
CA TYR A 223 5.46 -8.45 -0.96
C TYR A 223 5.49 -7.08 -0.27
N PHE A 224 5.16 -6.03 -1.02
CA PHE A 224 4.90 -4.72 -0.44
C PHE A 224 3.55 -4.16 -0.88
N LEU A 225 3.06 -3.23 -0.07
CA LEU A 225 1.92 -2.37 -0.34
C LEU A 225 2.33 -0.95 0.07
N TYR A 226 2.13 0.01 -0.81
CA TYR A 226 2.44 1.42 -0.58
C TYR A 226 1.17 2.26 -0.72
N ASP A 227 0.87 3.01 0.34
CA ASP A 227 -0.22 3.97 0.40
C ASP A 227 0.31 5.35 0.78
N CYS A 228 -0.14 6.39 0.07
CA CYS A 228 0.15 7.78 0.38
C CYS A 228 -1.13 8.63 0.57
N SER A 229 -2.30 7.98 0.63
CA SER A 229 -3.60 8.66 0.73
C SER A 229 -4.05 8.95 2.16
N GLU A 230 -3.58 8.17 3.12
CA GLU A 230 -3.97 8.28 4.52
C GLU A 230 -3.07 9.23 5.30
N TRP A 231 -3.72 10.04 6.14
CA TRP A 231 -3.12 10.97 7.09
C TRP A 231 -3.55 10.51 8.48
N ASP A 232 -2.62 10.34 9.42
CA ASP A 232 -2.95 10.00 10.81
C ASP A 232 -3.51 11.20 11.61
#